data_AF-A0A2P8F8W6-F1
#
_entry.id   AF-A0A2P8F8W6-F1
#
_cell.length_a   1.000
_cell.length_b   1.000
_cell.length_c   1.000
_cell.angle_alpha   90.00
_cell.angle_beta   90.00
_cell.angle_gamma   90.00
#
_symmetry.space_group_name_H-M   'P 1'
#
loop_
_entity.id
_entity.type
_entity.pdbx_description
1 polymer ?
#
loop_
_entity_poly.entity_id
_entity_poly.type
_entity_poly.pdbx_seq_one_letter_code
_entity_poly.pdbx_strand_id
1 'polypeptide(L)'
;MQRWSFPRLRTTVFFCTGVSSLDCAALPPPLPGQPGPFSLGGPGVLAELLERTGFTEVKETVIHPPLRLPLAADCLRFERESFGALHQMLSGLTAKDQNTVWEEVAVALTKYEAADGFEGPCELVVTSGRN
;
A
#
# COMPACT_ATOMS: atom_id res chain seq x y z
N MET A 1 3.15 20.39 11.51
CA MET A 1 2.34 19.24 11.10
C MET A 1 2.63 18.93 9.65
N GLN A 2 3.53 17.99 9.38
CA GLN A 2 3.75 17.52 8.01
C GLN A 2 2.68 16.48 7.70
N ARG A 3 1.75 16.86 6.83
CA ARG A 3 0.80 15.93 6.23
C ARG A 3 1.62 14.94 5.39
N TRP A 4 1.31 13.65 5.50
CA TRP A 4 1.91 12.64 4.63
C TRP A 4 1.76 13.06 3.17
N SER A 5 2.89 13.32 2.50
CA SER A 5 2.93 13.58 1.08
C SER A 5 3.45 12.33 0.42
N PHE A 6 2.54 11.41 0.09
CA PHE A 6 2.88 10.35 -0.83
C PHE A 6 3.27 11.01 -2.16
N PRO A 7 4.37 10.60 -2.82
CA PRO A 7 4.55 10.93 -4.24
C PRO A 7 3.25 10.53 -4.95
N ARG A 8 2.86 11.30 -5.98
CA ARG A 8 1.56 11.39 -6.71
C ARG A 8 0.90 10.07 -7.20
N LEU A 9 1.04 8.99 -6.46
CA LEU A 9 0.51 7.65 -6.60
C LEU A 9 -0.78 7.67 -5.79
N ARG A 10 -1.91 7.54 -6.49
CA ARG A 10 -3.25 7.62 -5.89
C ARG A 10 -3.57 6.45 -4.94
N THR A 11 -2.67 5.48 -4.82
CA THR A 11 -2.99 4.11 -4.42
C THR A 11 -2.36 3.69 -3.09
N THR A 12 -1.24 4.30 -2.69
CA THR A 12 -0.76 4.16 -1.29
C THR A 12 -1.83 4.64 -0.31
N VAL A 13 -2.72 5.53 -0.77
CA VAL A 13 -3.90 5.99 -0.04
C VAL A 13 -4.97 4.89 0.09
N PHE A 14 -5.11 3.95 -0.86
CA PHE A 14 -6.13 2.89 -0.81
C PHE A 14 -5.92 1.94 0.38
N PHE A 15 -4.73 1.33 0.48
CA PHE A 15 -4.32 0.49 1.61
C PHE A 15 -4.22 1.27 2.95
N CYS A 16 -4.06 2.59 2.90
CA CYS A 16 -3.98 3.43 4.10
C CYS A 16 -5.29 4.15 4.45
N THR A 17 -6.38 4.00 3.69
CA THR A 17 -7.59 4.80 3.95
C THR A 17 -8.27 4.47 5.28
N GLY A 18 -8.08 3.27 5.83
CA GLY A 18 -8.48 2.94 7.21
C GLY A 18 -7.48 3.34 8.29
N VAL A 19 -6.25 3.70 7.92
CA VAL A 19 -5.16 4.08 8.85
C VAL A 19 -5.08 5.61 9.02
N SER A 20 -5.73 6.38 8.13
CA SER A 20 -5.76 7.84 8.19
C SER A 20 -6.71 8.45 9.23
N SER A 21 -7.65 7.66 9.78
CA SER A 21 -8.60 8.10 10.82
C SER A 21 -8.00 8.05 12.23
N LEU A 22 -7.05 7.15 12.47
CA LEU A 22 -6.29 7.12 13.71
C LEU A 22 -5.05 8.02 13.61
N ASP A 23 -4.68 8.62 14.73
CA ASP A 23 -3.35 9.18 15.02
C ASP A 23 -2.18 8.16 14.86
N CYS A 24 -2.38 7.03 14.15
CA CYS A 24 -1.32 6.16 13.64
C CYS A 24 -0.29 6.92 12.76
N ALA A 25 -0.65 8.12 12.29
CA ALA A 25 0.21 9.06 11.57
C ALA A 25 1.35 9.67 12.41
N ALA A 26 1.45 9.39 13.72
CA ALA A 26 2.59 9.81 14.54
C ALA A 26 3.87 8.99 14.30
N LEU A 27 3.81 7.91 13.52
CA LEU A 27 5.01 7.20 13.09
C LEU A 27 5.71 8.01 11.99
N PRO A 28 7.00 8.37 12.16
CA PRO A 28 7.73 9.07 11.13
C PRO A 28 7.73 8.21 9.85
N PRO A 29 7.52 8.81 8.67
CA PRO A 29 7.64 8.06 7.43
C PRO A 29 9.02 7.38 7.38
N PRO A 30 9.13 6.18 6.79
CA PRO A 30 10.44 5.59 6.55
C PRO A 30 11.30 6.61 5.79
N LEU A 31 12.54 6.80 6.21
CA LEU A 31 13.46 7.70 5.51
C LEU A 31 13.60 7.26 4.04
N PRO A 32 13.70 8.19 3.07
CA PRO A 32 13.92 7.85 1.67
C PRO A 32 15.11 6.90 1.50
N GLY A 33 14.92 5.83 0.72
CA GLY A 33 15.97 4.83 0.47
C GLY A 33 16.14 3.76 1.55
N GLN A 34 15.37 3.78 2.65
CA GLN A 34 15.35 2.65 3.58
C GLN A 34 14.61 1.45 2.97
N PRO A 35 15.10 0.22 3.16
CA PRO A 35 14.39 -1.00 2.78
C PRO A 35 13.00 -1.01 3.43
N GLY A 36 11.97 -1.29 2.66
CA GLY A 36 10.61 -1.32 3.18
C GLY A 36 9.58 -1.63 2.09
N PRO A 37 8.31 -1.86 2.47
CA PRO A 37 7.26 -2.24 1.52
C PRO A 37 7.02 -1.20 0.41
N PHE A 38 7.42 0.05 0.65
CA PHE A 38 7.21 1.17 -0.28
C PHE A 38 8.48 1.60 -1.02
N SER A 39 9.64 0.96 -0.77
CA SER A 39 10.92 1.42 -1.29
C SER A 39 11.02 1.36 -2.82
N LEU A 40 10.19 0.56 -3.47
CA LEU A 40 10.15 0.37 -4.93
C LEU A 40 8.95 1.04 -5.61
N GLY A 41 8.04 1.66 -4.85
CA GLY A 41 6.80 2.20 -5.41
C GLY A 41 6.96 3.56 -6.11
N GLY A 42 8.09 4.24 -5.91
CA GLY A 42 8.34 5.55 -6.51
C GLY A 42 8.54 5.50 -8.03
N PRO A 43 8.07 6.50 -8.79
CA PRO A 43 8.33 6.58 -10.23
C PRO A 43 9.83 6.50 -10.54
N GLY A 44 10.21 5.66 -11.49
CA GLY A 44 11.60 5.49 -11.94
C GLY A 44 12.49 4.64 -11.02
N VAL A 45 12.09 4.34 -9.77
CA VAL A 45 12.95 3.62 -8.82
C VAL A 45 13.27 2.21 -9.30
N LEU A 46 12.28 1.51 -9.85
CA LEU A 46 12.47 0.16 -10.41
C LEU A 46 13.29 0.19 -11.71
N ALA A 47 13.07 1.20 -12.55
CA ALA A 47 13.82 1.38 -13.79
C ALA A 47 15.32 1.62 -13.52
N GLU A 48 15.64 2.58 -12.64
CA GLU A 48 17.01 2.89 -12.23
C GLU A 48 17.70 1.67 -11.61
N LEU A 49 16.98 0.86 -10.83
CA LEU A 49 17.52 -0.35 -10.24
C LEU A 49 17.91 -1.38 -11.30
N LEU A 50 17.06 -1.61 -12.31
CA LEU A 50 17.33 -2.52 -13.42
C LEU A 50 18.53 -2.06 -14.25
N GLU A 51 18.57 -0.77 -14.62
CA GLU A 51 19.68 -0.19 -15.38
C GLU A 51 21.03 -0.33 -14.65
N ARG A 52 21.05 -0.07 -13.34
CA ARG A 52 22.27 -0.23 -12.51
C ARG A 52 22.77 -1.67 -12.44
N THR A 53 21.91 -2.65 -12.73
CA THR A 53 22.28 -4.07 -12.77
C THR A 53 22.67 -4.58 -14.15
N GLY A 54 22.74 -3.69 -15.17
CA GLY A 54 23.21 -4.00 -16.51
C GLY A 54 22.10 -4.36 -17.51
N PHE A 55 20.83 -4.30 -17.10
CA PHE A 55 19.72 -4.45 -18.04
C PHE A 55 19.66 -3.27 -19.00
N THR A 56 19.29 -3.56 -20.25
CA THR A 56 19.11 -2.59 -21.32
C THR A 56 17.65 -2.55 -21.77
N GLU A 57 17.29 -1.55 -22.57
CA GLU A 57 15.90 -1.36 -23.05
C GLU A 57 14.86 -1.34 -21.92
N VAL A 58 15.22 -0.76 -20.77
CA VAL A 58 14.35 -0.74 -19.59
C VAL A 58 13.10 0.10 -19.88
N LYS A 59 11.93 -0.47 -19.59
CA LYS A 59 10.63 0.18 -19.73
C LYS A 59 9.86 0.00 -18.43
N GLU A 60 9.41 1.13 -17.88
CA GLU A 60 8.47 1.16 -16.76
C GLU A 60 7.08 1.52 -17.26
N THR A 61 6.06 0.89 -16.71
CA THR A 61 4.66 1.18 -17.01
C THR A 61 3.85 1.08 -15.73
N VAL A 62 3.06 2.11 -15.47
CA VAL A 62 2.10 2.13 -14.37
C VAL A 62 0.74 1.70 -14.92
N ILE A 63 0.18 0.63 -14.35
CA ILE A 63 -1.16 0.15 -14.67
C ILE A 63 -2.05 0.23 -13.43
N HIS A 64 -3.36 0.41 -13.64
CA HIS A 64 -4.33 0.57 -12.56
C HIS A 64 -5.41 -0.54 -12.60
N PRO A 65 -5.02 -1.82 -12.45
CA PRO A 65 -6.01 -2.89 -12.39
C PRO A 65 -6.77 -2.78 -11.05
N PRO A 66 -8.11 -2.80 -11.04
CA PRO A 66 -8.84 -2.84 -9.78
C PRO A 66 -8.57 -4.15 -9.03
N LEU A 67 -8.43 -4.09 -7.70
CA LEU A 67 -8.44 -5.26 -6.83
C LEU A 67 -9.87 -5.74 -6.68
N ARG A 68 -10.14 -6.95 -7.15
CA ARG A 68 -11.47 -7.57 -7.08
C ARG A 68 -11.46 -8.75 -6.13
N LEU A 69 -12.40 -8.76 -5.20
CA LEU A 69 -12.59 -9.82 -4.21
C LEU A 69 -14.08 -10.08 -4.02
N PRO A 70 -14.49 -11.25 -3.48
CA PRO A 70 -15.90 -11.52 -3.23
C PRO A 70 -16.52 -10.53 -2.24
N LEU A 71 -15.83 -10.23 -1.13
CA LEU A 71 -16.33 -9.36 -0.07
C LEU A 71 -15.26 -8.40 0.48
N ALA A 72 -15.66 -7.30 1.12
CA ALA A 72 -14.71 -6.42 1.82
C ALA A 72 -13.98 -7.15 2.96
N ALA A 73 -14.65 -8.11 3.61
CA ALA A 73 -14.05 -8.97 4.63
C ALA A 73 -12.89 -9.82 4.08
N ASP A 74 -12.91 -10.18 2.80
CA ASP A 74 -11.79 -10.87 2.15
C ASP A 74 -10.61 -9.93 1.93
N CYS A 75 -10.87 -8.65 1.61
CA CYS A 75 -9.83 -7.62 1.53
C CYS A 75 -9.18 -7.39 2.89
N LEU A 76 -9.99 -7.29 3.96
CA LEU A 76 -9.50 -7.15 5.32
C LEU A 76 -8.61 -8.33 5.72
N ARG A 77 -9.02 -9.57 5.41
CA ARG A 77 -8.21 -10.77 5.65
C ARG A 77 -6.90 -10.70 4.88
N PHE A 78 -6.95 -10.35 3.60
CA PHE A 78 -5.77 -10.20 2.75
C PHE A 78 -4.77 -9.18 3.32
N GLU A 79 -5.24 -8.02 3.78
CA GLU A 79 -4.40 -6.99 4.41
C GLU A 79 -3.77 -7.49 5.73
N ARG A 80 -4.56 -8.20 6.56
CA ARG A 80 -4.06 -8.81 7.80
C ARG A 80 -3.04 -9.92 7.57
N GLU A 81 -3.07 -10.60 6.44
CA GLU A 81 -2.14 -11.71 6.18
C GLU A 81 -0.90 -11.25 5.40
N SER A 82 -1.06 -10.26 4.52
CA SER A 82 -0.04 -9.89 3.53
C SER A 82 0.76 -8.66 3.92
N PHE A 83 0.24 -7.79 4.78
CA PHE A 83 0.83 -6.49 5.02
C PHE A 83 1.71 -6.45 6.29
N GLY A 84 2.83 -7.19 6.25
CA GLY A 84 3.78 -7.31 7.37
C GLY A 84 4.29 -5.96 7.92
N ALA A 85 4.39 -4.93 7.07
CA ALA A 85 4.80 -3.60 7.52
C ALA A 85 3.74 -2.87 8.36
N LEU A 86 2.45 -3.10 8.09
CA LEU A 86 1.37 -2.56 8.92
C LEU A 86 1.37 -3.28 10.26
N HIS A 87 1.63 -4.59 10.30
CA HIS A 87 1.88 -5.28 11.56
C HIS A 87 3.06 -4.70 12.33
N GLN A 88 4.16 -4.38 11.66
CA GLN A 88 5.28 -3.70 12.31
C GLN A 88 4.89 -2.32 12.85
N MET A 89 4.12 -1.53 12.11
CA MET A 89 3.61 -0.23 12.56
C MET A 89 2.69 -0.38 13.78
N LEU A 90 1.80 -1.38 13.77
CA LEU A 90 0.85 -1.66 14.84
C LEU A 90 1.49 -2.31 16.07
N SER A 91 2.69 -2.90 15.93
CA SER A 91 3.37 -3.62 17.02
C SER A 91 3.70 -2.75 18.25
N GLY A 92 3.77 -1.43 18.08
CA GLY A 92 3.96 -0.47 19.17
C GLY A 92 2.69 -0.14 19.97
N LEU A 93 1.52 -0.60 19.51
CA LEU A 93 0.22 -0.32 20.13
C LEU A 93 -0.20 -1.45 21.08
N THR A 94 -1.11 -1.14 22.03
CA THR A 94 -1.74 -2.17 22.86
C THR A 94 -2.64 -3.07 22.01
N ALA A 95 -2.87 -4.32 22.43
CA ALA A 95 -3.76 -5.23 21.71
C ALA A 95 -5.18 -4.67 21.50
N LYS A 96 -5.66 -3.86 22.45
CA LYS A 96 -6.94 -3.15 22.34
C LYS A 96 -6.90 -2.15 21.18
N ASP A 97 -5.87 -1.32 21.13
CA ASP A 97 -5.74 -0.28 20.10
C ASP A 97 -5.49 -0.90 18.71
N GLN A 98 -4.73 -2.00 18.62
CA GLN A 98 -4.58 -2.76 17.38
C GLN A 98 -5.94 -3.27 16.85
N ASN A 99 -6.79 -3.79 17.73
CA ASN A 99 -8.14 -4.24 17.34
C ASN A 99 -8.99 -3.07 16.86
N THR A 100 -8.98 -1.93 17.56
CA THR A 100 -9.67 -0.70 17.12
C THR A 100 -9.23 -0.29 15.72
N VAL A 101 -7.92 -0.34 15.42
CA VAL A 101 -7.41 -0.04 14.06
C VAL A 101 -8.00 -0.97 13.02
N TRP A 102 -8.01 -2.28 13.28
CA TRP A 102 -8.54 -3.24 12.33
C TRP A 102 -10.06 -3.13 12.14
N GLU A 103 -10.81 -2.73 13.16
CA GLU A 103 -12.23 -2.42 13.05
C GLU A 103 -12.48 -1.19 12.16
N GLU A 104 -11.67 -0.15 12.31
CA GLU A 104 -11.75 1.04 11.44
C GLU A 104 -11.39 0.72 9.99
N VAL A 105 -10.36 -0.09 9.76
CA VAL A 105 -10.01 -0.58 8.42
C VAL A 105 -11.17 -1.38 7.82
N ALA A 106 -11.80 -2.27 8.59
CA ALA A 106 -12.95 -3.03 8.15
C ALA A 106 -14.10 -2.11 7.71
N VAL A 107 -14.44 -1.10 8.51
CA VAL A 107 -15.47 -0.10 8.16
C VAL A 107 -15.06 0.69 6.92
N ALA A 108 -13.81 1.12 6.82
CA ALA A 108 -13.33 1.87 5.67
C ALA A 108 -13.39 1.06 4.37
N LEU A 109 -13.15 -0.25 4.41
CA LEU A 109 -13.20 -1.12 3.24
C LEU A 109 -14.63 -1.28 2.69
N THR A 110 -15.67 -1.16 3.52
CA THR A 110 -17.06 -1.29 3.07
C THR A 110 -17.46 -0.29 1.99
N LYS A 111 -16.77 0.86 1.88
CA LYS A 111 -17.04 1.86 0.83
C LYS A 111 -16.78 1.36 -0.60
N TYR A 112 -16.00 0.29 -0.73
CA TYR A 112 -15.62 -0.34 -1.99
C TYR A 112 -16.42 -1.62 -2.28
N GLU A 113 -17.35 -1.98 -1.39
CA GLU A 113 -18.23 -3.12 -1.57
C GLU A 113 -19.47 -2.70 -2.38
N ALA A 114 -19.73 -3.45 -3.44
CA ALA A 114 -20.84 -3.27 -4.37
C ALA A 114 -21.69 -4.55 -4.43
N ALA A 115 -22.81 -4.50 -5.14
CA ALA A 115 -23.74 -5.62 -5.26
C ALA A 115 -23.11 -6.86 -5.95
N ASP A 116 -22.09 -6.67 -6.77
CA ASP A 116 -21.37 -7.68 -7.52
C ASP A 116 -20.01 -8.07 -6.89
N GLY A 117 -19.69 -7.52 -5.72
CA GLY A 117 -18.50 -7.84 -4.94
C GLY A 117 -17.71 -6.61 -4.52
N PHE A 118 -16.49 -6.84 -4.04
CA PHE A 118 -15.57 -5.78 -3.65
C PHE A 118 -14.71 -5.33 -4.83
N GLU A 119 -14.67 -4.03 -5.10
CA GLU A 119 -13.76 -3.43 -6.09
C GLU A 119 -12.99 -2.23 -5.49
N GLY A 120 -11.71 -2.46 -5.24
CA GLY A 120 -10.80 -1.47 -4.70
C GLY A 120 -9.81 -0.91 -5.72
N PRO A 121 -9.47 0.39 -5.71
CA PRO A 121 -8.39 0.90 -6.56
C PRO A 121 -7.04 0.25 -6.23
N CYS A 122 -6.36 -0.25 -7.25
CA CYS A 122 -5.02 -0.79 -7.16
C CYS A 122 -4.17 -0.25 -8.33
N GLU A 123 -2.85 -0.14 -8.10
CA GLU A 123 -1.86 0.39 -9.01
C GLU A 123 -0.64 -0.51 -8.91
N LEU A 124 -0.12 -0.90 -10.06
CA LEU A 124 1.06 -1.73 -10.19
C LEU A 124 2.07 -0.98 -11.05
N VAL A 125 3.29 -0.85 -10.54
CA VAL A 125 4.45 -0.42 -11.31
C VAL A 125 5.09 -1.67 -11.90
N VAL A 126 5.06 -1.79 -13.22
CA VAL A 126 5.63 -2.93 -13.95
C VAL A 126 6.86 -2.44 -14.70
N THR A 127 8.00 -3.06 -14.44
CA THR A 127 9.24 -2.71 -15.13
C THR A 127 9.84 -3.94 -15.80
N SER A 128 10.24 -3.79 -17.06
CA SER A 128 10.87 -4.83 -17.88
C SER A 128 12.21 -4.35 -18.44
N GLY A 129 13.16 -5.25 -18.66
CA GLY A 129 14.42 -4.96 -19.33
C GLY A 129 14.98 -6.21 -20.02
N ARG A 130 15.94 -6.02 -20.94
CA ARG A 130 16.67 -7.08 -21.63
C ARG A 130 18.06 -7.25 -21.00
N ASN A 131 18.45 -8.49 -20.73
CA ASN A 131 19.78 -8.88 -20.25
C ASN A 131 20.53 -9.61 -21.36
#